data_AF-A0A370QAW0-F1
#
_entry.id   AF-A0A370QAW0-F1
#
_cell.length_a   1.000
_cell.length_b   1.000
_cell.length_c   1.000
_cell.angle_alpha   90.00
_cell.angle_beta   90.00
_cell.angle_gamma   90.00
#
_symmetry.space_group_name_H-M   'P 1'
#
loop_
_entity.id
_entity.type
_entity.pdbx_description
1 polymer ?
#
loop_
_entity_poly.entity_id
_entity_poly.type
_entity_poly.pdbx_seq_one_letter_code
_entity_poly.pdbx_strand_id
1 'polypeptide(L)'
;MKKISLIPLLSISILFCSFLLFFAFTQKKEEFYIAEAYKNNSYQQKTGINDSVYHSLVSEEEKQGIYFPSHKVTKAILHYKNPPKNQRDLNKTVTREVLKILNDSSSYRWGELGTPEVHYFITFYDKNDKCIGVTTIDVEGMAYSFPAIAKMKWGMLKKMSNLLSILEDSIN
;
A
#
# COMPACT_ATOMS: atom_id res chain seq x y z
N MET A 1 52.62 25.55 -2.09
CA MET A 1 51.14 25.50 -2.09
C MET A 1 50.71 24.23 -2.83
N LYS A 2 50.08 23.26 -2.15
CA LYS A 2 49.63 22.01 -2.80
C LYS A 2 48.36 22.30 -3.61
N LYS A 3 48.35 22.01 -4.92
CA LYS A 3 47.15 22.07 -5.75
C LYS A 3 46.24 20.91 -5.33
N ILE A 4 45.15 21.21 -4.64
CA ILE A 4 44.11 20.22 -4.32
C ILE A 4 43.32 19.99 -5.61
N SER A 5 43.25 18.74 -6.08
CA SER A 5 42.43 18.36 -7.23
C SER A 5 40.95 18.49 -6.87
N LEU A 6 40.17 19.21 -7.70
CA LEU A 6 38.73 19.44 -7.52
C LEU A 6 37.85 18.25 -7.94
N ILE A 7 38.42 17.28 -8.67
CA ILE A 7 37.74 16.10 -9.23
C ILE A 7 37.02 15.24 -8.16
N PRO A 8 37.62 14.90 -7.01
CA PRO A 8 36.92 14.11 -5.98
C PRO A 8 35.72 14.86 -5.38
N LEU A 9 35.80 16.18 -5.23
CA LEU A 9 34.68 16.98 -4.70
C LEU A 9 33.48 16.95 -5.66
N LEU A 10 33.74 17.07 -6.96
CA LEU A 10 32.70 17.00 -7.98
C LEU A 10 32.04 15.62 -8.00
N SER A 11 32.83 14.55 -7.87
CA SER A 11 32.33 13.17 -7.88
C SER A 11 31.41 12.88 -6.68
N ILE A 12 31.78 13.35 -5.49
CA ILE A 12 30.96 13.22 -4.28
C ILE A 12 29.65 14.01 -4.42
N SER A 13 29.71 15.22 -4.97
CA SER A 13 28.52 16.05 -5.21
C SER A 13 27.54 15.38 -6.17
N ILE A 14 28.03 14.79 -7.27
CA ILE A 14 27.19 14.06 -8.23
C ILE A 14 26.53 12.86 -7.56
N LEU A 15 27.28 12.04 -6.82
CA LEU A 15 26.73 10.87 -6.12
C LEU A 15 25.66 11.28 -5.10
N PHE A 16 25.91 12.35 -4.34
CA PHE A 16 24.94 12.87 -3.38
C PHE A 16 23.67 13.40 -4.06
N CYS A 17 23.81 14.10 -5.18
CA CYS A 17 22.67 14.61 -5.95
C CYS A 17 21.85 13.47 -6.58
N SER A 18 22.51 12.44 -7.14
CA SER A 18 21.84 11.23 -7.63
C SER A 18 21.10 10.49 -6.53
N PHE A 19 21.68 10.42 -5.32
CA PHE A 19 21.05 9.81 -4.16
C PHE A 19 19.78 10.58 -3.74
N LEU A 20 19.85 11.91 -3.64
CA LEU A 20 18.68 12.73 -3.31
C LEU A 20 17.55 12.60 -4.35
N LEU A 21 17.90 12.58 -5.64
CA LEU A 21 16.91 12.40 -6.72
C LEU A 21 16.24 11.02 -6.64
N PHE A 22 16.97 9.97 -6.27
CA PHE A 22 16.41 8.64 -6.08
C PHE A 22 15.36 8.61 -4.96
N PHE A 23 15.65 9.23 -3.82
CA PHE A 23 14.70 9.31 -2.69
C PHE A 23 13.44 10.13 -3.02
N ALA A 24 13.59 11.23 -3.76
CA ALA A 24 12.44 12.04 -4.18
C ALA A 24 11.50 11.27 -5.13
N PHE A 25 12.04 10.36 -5.95
CA PHE A 25 11.24 9.58 -6.89
C PHE A 25 10.41 8.48 -6.19
N THR A 26 10.92 7.90 -5.09
CA THR A 26 10.21 6.82 -4.39
C THR A 26 8.92 7.27 -3.69
N GLN A 27 8.88 8.48 -3.12
CA GLN A 27 7.67 8.99 -2.45
C GLN A 27 6.52 9.24 -3.44
N LYS A 28 6.80 9.77 -4.63
CA LYS A 28 5.77 10.07 -5.63
C LYS A 28 5.04 8.83 -6.18
N LYS A 29 5.64 7.64 -6.04
CA LYS A 29 5.09 6.41 -6.61
C LYS A 29 3.85 5.93 -5.83
N GLU A 30 3.87 6.05 -4.50
CA GLU A 30 2.75 5.66 -3.64
C GLU A 30 1.51 6.53 -3.92
N GLU A 31 1.68 7.85 -3.87
CA GLU A 31 0.62 8.83 -4.13
C GLU A 31 0.00 8.63 -5.53
N PHE A 32 0.83 8.35 -6.53
CA PHE A 32 0.38 8.04 -7.88
C PHE A 32 -0.60 6.85 -7.89
N TYR A 33 -0.25 5.72 -7.24
CA TYR A 33 -1.11 4.54 -7.24
C TYR A 33 -2.37 4.72 -6.41
N ILE A 34 -2.30 5.48 -5.30
CA ILE A 34 -3.48 5.83 -4.51
C ILE A 34 -4.46 6.63 -5.39
N ALA A 35 -3.97 7.66 -6.09
CA ALA A 35 -4.78 8.46 -7.00
C ALA A 35 -5.36 7.59 -8.15
N GLU A 36 -4.56 6.66 -8.69
CA GLU A 36 -5.00 5.74 -9.73
C GLU A 36 -6.12 4.80 -9.23
N ALA A 37 -5.96 4.25 -8.03
CA ALA A 37 -6.96 3.39 -7.40
C ALA A 37 -8.29 4.14 -7.17
N TYR A 38 -8.24 5.38 -6.70
CA TYR A 38 -9.44 6.22 -6.58
C TYR A 38 -10.10 6.49 -7.93
N LYS A 39 -9.32 6.76 -8.97
CA LYS A 39 -9.83 7.05 -10.33
C LYS A 39 -10.48 5.82 -10.97
N ASN A 40 -9.91 4.64 -10.78
CA ASN A 40 -10.33 3.41 -11.43
C ASN A 40 -11.40 2.64 -10.65
N ASN A 41 -11.59 2.95 -9.37
CA ASN A 41 -12.66 2.33 -8.59
C ASN A 41 -14.00 2.99 -8.91
N SER A 42 -15.04 2.17 -9.06
CA SER A 42 -16.40 2.63 -9.34
C SER A 42 -17.10 3.23 -8.12
N TYR A 43 -16.57 2.96 -6.92
CA TYR A 43 -17.13 3.45 -5.67
C TYR A 43 -16.16 4.39 -4.95
N GLN A 44 -16.63 5.60 -4.67
CA GLN A 44 -15.96 6.55 -3.80
C GLN A 44 -16.94 6.93 -2.70
N GLN A 45 -16.56 6.67 -1.45
CA GLN A 45 -17.37 7.09 -0.32
C GLN A 45 -17.43 8.63 -0.28
N LYS A 46 -18.64 9.19 -0.39
CA LYS A 46 -18.85 10.64 -0.55
C LYS A 46 -18.80 11.43 0.76
N THR A 47 -18.81 10.78 1.92
CA THR A 47 -19.01 11.44 3.22
C THR A 47 -18.19 10.78 4.32
N GLY A 48 -17.70 11.61 5.26
CA GLY A 48 -17.09 11.12 6.50
C GLY A 48 -18.04 10.19 7.26
N ILE A 49 -17.50 9.11 7.80
CA ILE A 49 -18.26 8.17 8.62
C ILE A 49 -18.54 8.86 9.95
N ASN A 50 -19.79 9.23 10.21
CA ASN A 50 -20.24 9.39 11.58
C ASN A 50 -20.89 8.06 12.02
N ASP A 51 -20.90 7.80 13.33
CA ASP A 51 -21.44 6.55 13.86
C ASP A 51 -22.92 6.36 13.52
N SER A 52 -23.69 7.45 13.38
CA SER A 52 -25.12 7.36 13.06
C SER A 52 -25.41 6.90 11.64
N VAL A 53 -24.43 6.98 10.73
CA VAL A 53 -24.58 6.61 9.31
C VAL A 53 -23.78 5.33 8.97
N TYR A 54 -22.89 4.87 9.86
CA TYR A 54 -22.05 3.67 9.63
C TYR A 54 -22.85 2.43 9.19
N HIS A 55 -23.87 2.04 9.96
CA HIS A 55 -24.68 0.85 9.65
C HIS A 55 -25.39 0.96 8.29
N SER A 56 -25.83 2.17 7.93
CA SER A 56 -26.44 2.43 6.63
C SER A 56 -25.43 2.25 5.49
N LEU A 57 -24.21 2.77 5.66
CA LEU A 57 -23.14 2.63 4.67
C LEU A 57 -22.71 1.18 4.49
N VAL A 58 -22.53 0.43 5.57
CA VAL A 58 -22.20 -1.00 5.50
C VAL A 58 -23.31 -1.77 4.77
N SER A 59 -24.58 -1.52 5.10
CA SER A 59 -25.72 -2.16 4.43
C SER A 59 -25.77 -1.83 2.94
N GLU A 60 -25.50 -0.57 2.57
CA GLU A 60 -25.45 -0.17 1.17
C GLU A 60 -24.30 -0.83 0.42
N GLU A 61 -23.12 -0.92 1.03
CA GLU A 61 -21.98 -1.63 0.45
C GLU A 61 -22.25 -3.13 0.27
N GLU A 62 -22.96 -3.76 1.20
CA GLU A 62 -23.39 -5.16 1.06
C GLU A 62 -24.39 -5.32 -0.08
N LYS A 63 -25.42 -4.47 -0.16
CA LYS A 63 -26.41 -4.50 -1.24
C LYS A 63 -25.77 -4.30 -2.62
N GLN A 64 -24.78 -3.42 -2.72
CA GLN A 64 -24.07 -3.14 -3.96
C GLN A 64 -22.93 -4.14 -4.25
N GLY A 65 -22.62 -5.06 -3.32
CA GLY A 65 -21.51 -5.99 -3.48
C GLY A 65 -20.15 -5.28 -3.56
N ILE A 66 -19.97 -4.21 -2.78
CA ILE A 66 -18.72 -3.46 -2.66
C ILE A 66 -17.78 -4.17 -1.68
N TYR A 67 -16.55 -4.43 -2.11
CA TYR A 67 -15.50 -5.07 -1.33
C TYR A 67 -14.15 -4.44 -1.65
N PHE A 68 -13.20 -4.54 -0.71
CA PHE A 68 -11.85 -4.04 -0.89
C PHE A 68 -10.83 -5.17 -1.13
N PRO A 69 -9.94 -5.07 -2.12
CA PRO A 69 -10.21 -4.40 -3.39
C PRO A 69 -11.44 -5.06 -4.03
N SER A 70 -11.96 -4.47 -5.11
CA SER A 70 -13.10 -5.08 -5.81
C SER A 70 -12.81 -6.57 -6.14
N HIS A 71 -13.85 -7.42 -6.25
CA HIS A 71 -13.70 -8.86 -6.56
C HIS A 71 -12.97 -9.20 -7.89
N LYS A 72 -12.50 -8.19 -8.62
CA LYS A 72 -11.85 -8.31 -9.93
C LYS A 72 -10.32 -8.32 -9.86
N VAL A 73 -9.72 -8.52 -8.68
CA VAL A 73 -8.25 -8.61 -8.57
C VAL A 73 -7.72 -9.81 -9.37
N THR A 74 -6.86 -9.53 -10.34
CA THR A 74 -6.14 -10.54 -11.14
C THR A 74 -4.67 -10.60 -10.79
N LYS A 75 -4.09 -9.48 -10.35
CA LYS A 75 -2.68 -9.31 -10.05
C LYS A 75 -2.49 -8.44 -8.81
N ALA A 76 -1.47 -8.73 -8.02
CA ALA A 76 -0.99 -7.83 -6.97
C ALA A 76 0.53 -7.66 -7.07
N ILE A 77 1.01 -6.47 -6.72
CA ILE A 77 2.44 -6.13 -6.71
C ILE A 77 2.78 -5.57 -5.33
N LEU A 78 3.76 -6.17 -4.67
CA LEU A 78 4.35 -5.64 -3.45
C LEU A 78 5.46 -4.66 -3.82
N HIS A 79 5.42 -3.47 -3.25
CA HIS A 79 6.45 -2.45 -3.39
C HIS A 79 7.13 -2.25 -2.04
N TYR A 80 8.46 -2.17 -2.06
CA TYR A 80 9.24 -1.83 -0.89
C TYR A 80 9.73 -0.39 -1.04
N LYS A 81 9.63 0.39 0.03
CA LYS A 81 10.13 1.77 0.02
C LYS A 81 11.66 1.83 0.09
N ASN A 82 12.28 0.81 0.68
CA ASN A 82 13.72 0.74 0.89
C ASN A 82 14.41 -0.11 -0.21
N PRO A 83 15.51 0.38 -0.83
CA PRO A 83 16.30 -0.37 -1.80
C PRO A 83 17.03 -1.57 -1.18
N PRO A 84 17.48 -2.58 -1.96
CA PRO A 84 17.60 -2.60 -3.43
C PRO A 84 16.40 -3.21 -4.18
N LYS A 85 15.45 -3.85 -3.49
CA LYS A 85 14.27 -4.44 -4.13
C LYS A 85 13.18 -3.38 -4.23
N ASN A 86 12.85 -2.90 -5.42
CA ASN A 86 11.85 -1.83 -5.55
C ASN A 86 10.40 -2.36 -5.62
N GLN A 87 10.20 -3.57 -6.15
CA GLN A 87 8.88 -4.21 -6.23
C GLN A 87 8.97 -5.71 -6.56
N ARG A 88 7.87 -6.44 -6.37
CA ARG A 88 7.73 -7.86 -6.71
C ARG A 88 6.27 -8.22 -6.99
N ASP A 89 6.04 -8.97 -8.06
CA ASP A 89 4.73 -9.54 -8.37
C ASP A 89 4.37 -10.64 -7.35
N LEU A 90 3.14 -10.62 -6.84
CA LEU A 90 2.60 -11.66 -5.98
C LEU A 90 1.87 -12.69 -6.83
N ASN A 91 2.16 -13.98 -6.63
CA ASN A 91 1.42 -15.03 -7.32
C ASN A 91 -0.06 -15.07 -6.85
N LYS A 92 -0.90 -15.79 -7.58
CA LYS A 92 -2.36 -15.86 -7.31
C LYS A 92 -2.69 -16.44 -5.93
N THR A 93 -1.91 -17.40 -5.44
CA THR A 93 -2.12 -18.02 -4.12
C THR A 93 -1.82 -17.02 -3.01
N VAL A 94 -0.63 -16.39 -3.06
CA VAL A 94 -0.20 -15.36 -2.11
C VAL A 94 -1.15 -14.17 -2.13
N THR A 95 -1.57 -13.72 -3.31
CA THR A 95 -2.55 -12.62 -3.45
C THR A 95 -3.85 -12.97 -2.73
N ARG A 96 -4.36 -14.21 -2.88
CA ARG A 96 -5.58 -14.64 -2.20
C ARG A 96 -5.42 -14.65 -0.68
N GLU A 97 -4.28 -15.10 -0.17
CA GLU A 97 -4.00 -15.15 1.27
C GLU A 97 -3.85 -13.75 1.87
N VAL A 98 -3.11 -12.87 1.21
CA VAL A 98 -3.00 -11.45 1.58
C VAL A 98 -4.38 -10.82 1.62
N LEU A 99 -5.18 -10.99 0.58
CA LEU A 99 -6.55 -10.47 0.53
C LEU A 99 -7.43 -11.01 1.64
N LYS A 100 -7.27 -12.29 2.02
CA LYS A 100 -8.01 -12.89 3.14
C LYS A 100 -7.66 -12.20 4.46
N ILE A 101 -6.37 -11.95 4.72
CA ILE A 101 -5.94 -11.26 5.94
C ILE A 101 -6.44 -9.81 5.96
N LEU A 102 -6.23 -9.08 4.87
CA LEU A 102 -6.61 -7.67 4.76
C LEU A 102 -8.13 -7.46 4.82
N ASN A 103 -8.91 -8.46 4.41
CA ASN A 103 -10.38 -8.45 4.49
C ASN A 103 -10.94 -9.13 5.74
N ASP A 104 -10.14 -9.51 6.72
CA ASP A 104 -10.61 -10.07 7.99
C ASP A 104 -10.45 -9.04 9.11
N SER A 105 -11.56 -8.55 9.67
CA SER A 105 -11.55 -7.48 10.70
C SER A 105 -11.06 -8.01 12.03
N SER A 106 -11.14 -9.31 12.23
CA SER A 106 -10.53 -9.95 13.39
C SER A 106 -9.00 -9.93 13.32
N SER A 107 -8.40 -9.71 12.14
CA SER A 107 -6.95 -9.53 11.97
C SER A 107 -6.43 -8.20 12.51
N TYR A 108 -7.29 -7.23 12.81
CA TYR A 108 -6.91 -5.87 13.18
C TYR A 108 -7.14 -5.58 14.66
N ARG A 109 -6.27 -4.76 15.24
CA ARG A 109 -6.52 -3.98 16.46
C ARG A 109 -6.92 -2.57 16.03
N TRP A 110 -8.10 -2.15 16.49
CA TRP A 110 -8.64 -0.83 16.20
C TRP A 110 -8.05 0.20 17.16
N GLY A 111 -7.76 1.39 16.64
CA GLY A 111 -7.20 2.50 17.39
C GLY A 111 -6.42 3.44 16.49
N GLU A 112 -6.41 4.72 16.83
CA GLU A 112 -5.55 5.70 16.17
C GLU A 112 -4.12 5.52 16.68
N LEU A 113 -3.20 5.26 15.75
CA LEU A 113 -1.77 5.17 16.02
C LEU A 113 -1.08 6.11 15.06
N GLY A 114 -0.93 7.37 15.49
CA GLY A 114 -0.14 8.41 14.81
C GLY A 114 -0.34 8.51 13.29
N THR A 115 0.67 9.07 12.63
CA THR A 115 0.79 9.02 11.17
C THR A 115 1.76 7.88 10.85
N PRO A 116 1.33 6.81 10.18
CA PRO A 116 2.19 5.67 9.86
C PRO A 116 3.33 6.09 8.93
N GLU A 117 4.53 5.58 9.17
CA GLU A 117 5.60 5.65 8.17
C GLU A 117 5.47 4.44 7.25
N VAL A 118 4.97 4.65 6.03
CA VAL A 118 4.80 3.55 5.07
C VAL A 118 6.15 2.93 4.72
N HIS A 119 6.28 1.61 4.88
CA HIS A 119 7.48 0.82 4.54
C HIS A 119 7.22 -0.11 3.35
N TYR A 120 5.99 -0.60 3.25
CA TYR A 120 5.51 -1.49 2.20
C TYR A 120 4.21 -0.95 1.65
N PHE A 121 3.95 -1.14 0.37
CA PHE A 121 2.60 -0.99 -0.14
C PHE A 121 2.30 -2.04 -1.20
N ILE A 122 1.06 -2.51 -1.24
CA ILE A 122 0.58 -3.53 -2.17
C ILE A 122 -0.39 -2.86 -3.12
N THR A 123 -0.14 -2.94 -4.42
CA THR A 123 -1.07 -2.48 -5.45
C THR A 123 -1.82 -3.67 -6.04
N PHE A 124 -3.13 -3.52 -6.22
CA PHE A 124 -4.03 -4.55 -6.75
C PHE A 124 -4.56 -4.12 -8.10
N TYR A 125 -4.52 -5.00 -9.09
CA TYR A 125 -4.88 -4.71 -10.48
C TYR A 125 -6.04 -5.58 -10.95
N ASP A 126 -6.85 -5.02 -11.85
CA ASP A 126 -7.88 -5.77 -12.57
C ASP A 126 -7.32 -6.46 -13.82
N LYS A 127 -8.19 -7.19 -14.53
CA LYS A 127 -7.83 -7.90 -15.78
C LYS A 127 -7.36 -6.99 -16.93
N ASN A 128 -7.53 -5.67 -16.81
CA ASN A 128 -7.13 -4.68 -17.81
C ASN A 128 -5.90 -3.90 -17.34
N ASP A 129 -5.16 -4.43 -16.35
CA ASP A 129 -3.98 -3.81 -15.73
C ASP A 129 -4.25 -2.44 -15.11
N LYS A 130 -5.49 -2.15 -14.69
CA LYS A 130 -5.82 -0.92 -13.96
C LYS A 130 -5.60 -1.11 -12.48
N CYS A 131 -4.89 -0.19 -11.81
CA CYS A 131 -4.80 -0.21 -10.36
C CYS A 131 -6.19 0.07 -9.75
N ILE A 132 -6.73 -0.87 -8.98
CA ILE A 132 -8.08 -0.80 -8.38
C ILE A 132 -8.05 -0.78 -6.85
N GLY A 133 -6.87 -0.93 -6.26
CA GLY A 133 -6.68 -0.86 -4.82
C GLY A 133 -5.21 -0.70 -4.44
N VAL A 134 -4.96 -0.05 -3.31
CA VAL A 134 -3.66 0.04 -2.66
C VAL A 134 -3.82 -0.27 -1.19
N THR A 135 -2.91 -1.03 -0.59
CA THR A 135 -2.77 -1.13 0.86
C THR A 135 -1.37 -0.72 1.26
N THR A 136 -1.23 0.35 2.03
CA THR A 136 0.04 0.78 2.63
C THR A 136 0.21 0.11 3.99
N ILE A 137 1.44 -0.22 4.37
CA ILE A 137 1.78 -0.94 5.59
C ILE A 137 3.09 -0.38 6.17
N ASP A 138 3.12 -0.06 7.46
CA ASP A 138 4.34 0.30 8.17
C ASP A 138 5.05 -0.92 8.81
N VAL A 139 6.15 -0.67 9.54
CA VAL A 139 6.90 -1.72 10.26
C VAL A 139 6.17 -2.29 11.47
N GLU A 140 5.27 -1.53 12.07
CA GLU A 140 4.49 -1.94 13.24
C GLU A 140 3.23 -2.73 12.83
N GLY A 141 2.92 -2.74 11.54
CA GLY A 141 1.79 -3.43 10.94
C GLY A 141 0.54 -2.57 10.83
N MET A 142 0.65 -1.25 10.95
CA MET A 142 -0.43 -0.34 10.61
C MET A 142 -0.69 -0.42 9.11
N ALA A 143 -1.89 -0.82 8.74
CA ALA A 143 -2.29 -0.98 7.36
C ALA A 143 -3.45 -0.05 7.00
N TYR A 144 -3.33 0.65 5.86
CA TYR A 144 -4.35 1.54 5.33
C TYR A 144 -4.63 1.17 3.89
N SER A 145 -5.91 1.01 3.56
CA SER A 145 -6.35 0.59 2.24
C SER A 145 -6.96 1.76 1.47
N PHE A 146 -6.91 1.72 0.15
CA PHE A 146 -7.38 2.80 -0.74
C PHE A 146 -7.97 2.20 -2.02
N PRO A 147 -9.17 2.59 -2.46
CA PRO A 147 -10.01 3.64 -1.89
C PRO A 147 -10.69 3.23 -0.58
N ALA A 148 -11.01 4.24 0.23
CA ALA A 148 -11.77 4.08 1.45
C ALA A 148 -13.20 3.61 1.20
N ILE A 149 -13.59 2.52 1.88
CA ILE A 149 -14.97 2.02 1.97
C ILE A 149 -15.36 1.90 3.46
N ALA A 150 -16.64 1.90 3.79
CA ALA A 150 -17.13 1.80 5.16
C ALA A 150 -16.74 0.47 5.84
N LYS A 151 -16.68 -0.63 5.09
CA LYS A 151 -16.14 -1.92 5.58
C LYS A 151 -14.61 -1.97 5.61
N MET A 152 -13.93 -0.90 5.23
CA MET A 152 -12.48 -0.88 5.11
C MET A 152 -11.82 -0.99 6.47
N LYS A 153 -10.69 -1.70 6.47
CA LYS A 153 -9.99 -2.13 7.67
C LYS A 153 -8.71 -1.33 7.72
N TRP A 154 -8.76 -0.24 8.48
CA TRP A 154 -7.58 0.53 8.85
C TRP A 154 -7.24 0.20 10.30
N GLY A 155 -5.96 0.06 10.60
CA GLY A 155 -5.48 -0.26 11.95
C GLY A 155 -4.29 -1.19 11.95
N MET A 156 -3.90 -1.63 13.13
CA MET A 156 -2.71 -2.46 13.35
C MET A 156 -3.02 -3.94 13.17
N LEU A 157 -2.30 -4.62 12.29
CA LEU A 157 -2.39 -6.06 12.11
C LEU A 157 -1.91 -6.80 13.37
N LYS A 158 -2.78 -7.63 13.97
CA LYS A 158 -2.47 -8.44 15.17
C LYS A 158 -1.28 -9.38 14.98
N LYS A 159 -1.07 -9.85 13.75
CA LYS A 159 -0.03 -10.82 13.39
C LYS A 159 0.72 -10.35 12.14
N MET A 160 1.39 -9.20 12.23
CA MET A 160 2.18 -8.66 11.13
C MET A 160 3.23 -9.66 10.61
N SER A 161 3.87 -10.42 11.51
CA SER A 161 4.82 -11.48 11.16
C SER A 161 4.24 -12.52 10.19
N ASN A 162 2.96 -12.86 10.32
CA ASN A 162 2.30 -13.83 9.43
C ASN A 162 2.08 -13.25 8.03
N LEU A 163 1.75 -11.95 7.95
CA LEU A 163 1.64 -11.29 6.65
C LEU A 163 3.02 -11.21 5.99
N LEU A 164 4.04 -10.81 6.75
CA LEU A 164 5.42 -10.75 6.26
C LEU A 164 5.92 -12.11 5.80
N SER A 165 5.65 -13.20 6.51
CA SER A 165 6.05 -14.55 6.07
C SER A 165 5.37 -14.95 4.76
N ILE A 166 4.06 -14.69 4.61
CA ILE A 166 3.33 -14.95 3.35
C ILE A 166 3.92 -14.14 2.20
N LEU A 167 4.32 -12.89 2.47
CA LEU A 167 5.00 -12.08 1.49
C LEU A 167 6.39 -12.67 1.21
N GLU A 168 7.21 -13.00 2.19
CA GLU A 168 8.58 -13.48 1.99
C GLU A 168 8.69 -14.88 1.39
N ASP A 169 7.79 -15.80 1.73
CA ASP A 169 7.81 -17.21 1.32
C ASP A 169 7.63 -17.42 -0.19
N SER A 170 7.18 -16.41 -0.92
CA SER A 170 7.06 -16.45 -2.38
C SER A 170 8.42 -16.31 -3.12
N ILE A 171 9.55 -16.48 -2.42
CA ILE A 171 10.92 -16.36 -2.95
C ILE A 171 11.49 -17.73 -3.37
N ASN A 172 10.85 -18.84 -3.00
CA ASN A 172 11.22 -20.20 -3.40
C ASN A 172 10.25 -20.78 -4.44
#